data_AF-A0A0C1YCJ6-F1
#
_entry.id   AF-A0A0C1YCJ6-F1
#
_cell.length_a   1.000
_cell.length_b   1.000
_cell.length_c   1.000
_cell.angle_alpha   90.00
_cell.angle_beta   90.00
_cell.angle_gamma   90.00
#
_symmetry.space_group_name_H-M   'P 1'
#
loop_
_entity.id
_entity.type
_entity.pdbx_description
1 polymer ?
#
loop_
_entity_poly.entity_id
_entity_poly.type
_entity_poly.pdbx_seq_one_letter_code
_entity_poly.pdbx_strand_id
1 'polypeptide(L)'
;MAGSRSIKRSSHLNRWVALFLLSMLVPPVLISLSWILPGAIAVIQTGSCPPAPPDIPPHPCSLGQYLVRMTVGAWALMGHLLTWMAWFAVNFVLWGVGLFGVALYRSWRSH
;
A
#
# COMPACT_ATOMS: atom_id res chain seq x y z
N MET A 1 -1.65 23.89 -37.83
CA MET A 1 -2.27 22.71 -37.15
C MET A 1 -1.37 22.17 -36.02
N ALA A 2 -1.08 22.96 -34.98
CA ALA A 2 -0.16 22.58 -33.89
C ALA A 2 -0.85 22.22 -32.55
N GLY A 3 -2.16 22.47 -32.41
CA GLY A 3 -2.88 22.32 -31.13
C GLY A 3 -3.19 20.87 -30.71
N SER A 4 -3.20 19.90 -31.63
CA SER A 4 -3.63 18.53 -31.31
C SER A 4 -2.56 17.68 -30.60
N ARG A 5 -1.26 18.00 -30.78
CA ARG A 5 -0.16 17.24 -30.12
C ARG A 5 -0.02 17.56 -28.63
N SER A 6 -0.36 18.78 -28.22
CA SER A 6 -0.26 19.23 -26.82
C SER A 6 -1.24 18.47 -25.91
N ILE A 7 -2.50 18.32 -26.35
CA ILE A 7 -3.58 17.71 -25.54
C ILE A 7 -3.36 16.19 -25.35
N LYS A 8 -2.92 15.46 -26.39
CA LYS A 8 -2.64 14.02 -26.27
C LYS A 8 -1.49 13.69 -25.32
N ARG A 9 -0.50 14.59 -25.19
CA ARG A 9 0.67 14.38 -24.32
C ARG A 9 0.32 14.51 -22.83
N SER A 10 -0.59 15.44 -22.49
CA SER A 10 -1.12 15.64 -21.13
C SER A 10 -1.88 14.42 -20.61
N SER A 11 -2.76 13.83 -21.45
CA SER A 11 -3.53 12.61 -21.10
C SER A 11 -2.63 11.44 -20.70
N HIS A 12 -1.54 11.21 -21.45
CA HIS A 12 -0.66 10.07 -21.22
C HIS A 12 0.18 10.25 -19.96
N LEU A 13 0.61 11.48 -19.65
CA LEU A 13 1.34 11.81 -18.43
C LEU A 13 0.46 11.62 -17.19
N ASN A 14 -0.79 12.10 -17.25
CA ASN A 14 -1.76 11.92 -16.17
C ASN A 14 -2.06 10.44 -15.89
N ARG A 15 -2.11 9.60 -16.93
CA ARG A 15 -2.27 8.15 -16.76
C ARG A 15 -1.07 7.52 -16.04
N TRP A 16 0.15 7.90 -16.40
CA TRP A 16 1.36 7.39 -15.73
C TRP A 16 1.44 7.84 -14.27
N VAL A 17 1.11 9.10 -13.98
CA VAL A 17 1.02 9.62 -12.60
C VAL A 17 -0.07 8.89 -11.81
N ALA A 18 -1.25 8.68 -12.40
CA ALA A 18 -2.33 7.94 -11.75
C ALA A 18 -1.92 6.49 -11.44
N LEU A 19 -1.24 5.81 -12.36
CA LEU A 19 -0.73 4.44 -12.13
C LEU A 19 0.36 4.41 -11.06
N PHE A 20 1.25 5.41 -11.04
CA PHE A 20 2.26 5.54 -10.00
C PHE A 20 1.60 5.71 -8.62
N LEU A 21 0.66 6.65 -8.49
CA LEU A 21 -0.09 6.89 -7.26
C LEU A 21 -0.88 5.64 -6.82
N LEU A 22 -1.59 4.99 -7.74
CA LEU A 22 -2.29 3.74 -7.45
C LEU A 22 -1.34 2.66 -6.95
N SER A 23 -0.17 2.49 -7.59
CA SER A 23 0.83 1.52 -7.16
C SER A 23 1.43 1.86 -5.79
N MET A 24 1.48 3.15 -5.42
CA MET A 24 1.97 3.59 -4.11
C MET A 24 0.94 3.41 -3.00
N LEU A 25 -0.35 3.62 -3.29
CA LEU A 25 -1.41 3.65 -2.28
C LEU A 25 -2.09 2.29 -2.10
N VAL A 26 -2.42 1.59 -3.18
CA VAL A 26 -3.29 0.40 -3.11
C VAL A 26 -2.60 -0.78 -2.41
N PRO A 27 -1.37 -1.19 -2.76
CA PRO A 27 -0.75 -2.36 -2.17
C PRO A 27 -0.50 -2.27 -0.65
N PRO A 28 0.05 -1.18 -0.07
CA PRO A 28 0.28 -1.12 1.38
C PRO A 28 -1.03 -1.09 2.17
N VAL A 29 -2.10 -0.50 1.59
CA VAL A 29 -3.45 -0.57 2.18
C VAL A 29 -3.99 -2.00 2.16
N LEU A 30 -3.83 -2.73 1.06
CA LEU A 30 -4.26 -4.13 0.97
C LEU A 30 -3.49 -5.05 1.92
N ILE A 31 -2.17 -4.85 2.05
CA ILE A 31 -1.34 -5.59 3.02
C ILE A 31 -1.78 -5.27 4.45
N SER A 32 -2.06 -4.00 4.74
CA SER A 32 -2.58 -3.58 6.04
C SER A 32 -3.92 -4.25 6.36
N LEU A 33 -4.83 -4.32 5.40
CA LEU A 33 -6.12 -4.99 5.55
C LEU A 33 -5.99 -6.50 5.74
N SER A 34 -5.07 -7.15 5.01
CA SER A 34 -4.90 -8.60 5.10
C SER A 34 -4.40 -9.06 6.46
N TRP A 35 -3.71 -8.19 7.22
CA TRP A 35 -3.28 -8.48 8.59
C TRP A 35 -4.40 -8.30 9.60
N ILE A 36 -5.32 -7.37 9.36
CA ILE A 36 -6.43 -7.06 10.27
C ILE A 36 -7.57 -8.08 10.11
N LEU A 37 -7.86 -8.50 8.87
CA LEU A 37 -9.01 -9.33 8.52
C LEU A 37 -9.10 -10.65 9.32
N PRO A 38 -8.03 -11.45 9.46
CA PRO A 38 -8.11 -12.73 10.17
C PRO A 38 -8.54 -12.57 11.63
N GLY A 39 -7.98 -11.58 12.34
CA GLY A 39 -8.38 -11.31 13.72
C GLY A 39 -9.78 -10.69 13.84
N ALA A 40 -10.22 -9.91 12.84
CA ALA A 40 -11.59 -9.39 12.80
C ALA A 40 -12.61 -10.54 12.66
N ILE A 41 -12.33 -11.51 11.79
CA ILE A 41 -13.16 -12.71 11.61
C ILE A 41 -13.20 -13.52 12.91
N ALA A 42 -12.06 -13.72 13.57
CA ALA A 42 -11.98 -14.42 14.85
C ALA A 42 -12.81 -13.73 15.95
N VAL A 43 -12.77 -12.39 16.04
CA VAL A 43 -13.56 -11.63 17.01
C VAL A 43 -15.07 -11.78 16.74
N ILE A 44 -15.49 -11.79 15.48
CA ILE A 44 -16.92 -11.99 15.13
C ILE A 44 -17.39 -13.39 15.54
N GLN A 45 -16.54 -14.41 15.38
CA GLN A 45 -16.88 -15.80 15.67
C GLN A 45 -16.84 -16.13 17.17
N THR A 46 -15.88 -15.56 17.90
CA THR A 46 -15.56 -15.95 19.28
C THR A 46 -15.95 -14.89 20.32
N GLY A 47 -16.28 -13.67 19.90
CA GLY A 47 -16.48 -12.52 20.79
C GLY A 47 -15.23 -12.13 21.59
N SER A 48 -14.06 -12.64 21.20
CA SER A 48 -12.82 -12.54 21.97
C SER A 48 -11.71 -11.93 21.11
N CYS A 49 -11.01 -10.92 21.65
CA CYS A 49 -9.85 -10.33 21.00
C CYS A 49 -8.69 -11.33 21.01
N PRO A 50 -7.97 -11.49 19.89
CA PRO A 50 -6.78 -12.31 19.87
C PRO A 50 -5.71 -11.74 20.82
N PRO A 51 -4.82 -12.60 21.35
CA PRO A 51 -3.68 -12.14 22.13
C PRO A 51 -2.85 -11.18 21.29
N ALA A 52 -2.49 -10.05 21.89
CA ALA A 52 -1.54 -9.11 21.32
C ALA A 52 -0.18 -9.32 22.00
N PRO A 53 0.93 -8.83 21.41
CA PRO A 53 2.27 -9.09 21.94
C PRO A 53 2.44 -8.75 23.43
N PRO A 54 3.38 -9.42 24.12
CA PRO A 54 3.30 -10.79 24.62
C PRO A 54 2.55 -10.91 25.96
N ASP A 55 2.05 -9.81 26.52
CA ASP A 55 1.59 -9.76 27.92
C ASP A 55 0.06 -9.66 28.07
N ILE A 56 -0.68 -9.57 26.96
CA ILE A 56 -2.13 -9.32 27.01
C ILE A 56 -2.88 -10.59 26.60
N PRO A 57 -3.51 -11.29 27.57
CA PRO A 57 -4.30 -12.48 27.28
C PRO A 57 -5.52 -12.14 26.41
N PRO A 58 -6.08 -13.14 25.71
CA PRO A 58 -7.34 -12.97 25.02
C PRO A 58 -8.42 -12.55 26.02
N HIS A 59 -9.18 -11.51 25.64
CA HIS A 59 -10.22 -10.93 26.48
C HIS A 59 -11.47 -10.68 25.64
N PRO A 60 -12.66 -10.69 26.27
CA PRO A 60 -13.89 -10.39 25.55
C PRO A 60 -13.84 -8.97 24.97
N CYS A 61 -14.10 -8.84 23.68
CA CYS A 61 -14.09 -7.55 23.01
C CYS A 61 -15.06 -7.53 21.83
N SER A 62 -15.54 -6.34 21.47
CA SER A 62 -16.34 -6.14 20.27
C SER A 62 -15.45 -5.92 19.03
N LEU A 63 -16.02 -6.15 17.85
CA LEU A 63 -15.35 -5.87 16.57
C LEU A 63 -14.83 -4.43 16.48
N GLY A 64 -15.60 -3.46 16.99
CA GLY A 64 -15.21 -2.06 17.02
C GLY A 64 -13.96 -1.82 17.88
N GLN A 65 -13.89 -2.43 19.06
CA GLN A 65 -12.72 -2.33 19.94
C GLN A 65 -11.48 -2.95 19.30
N TYR A 66 -11.63 -4.09 18.63
CA TYR A 66 -10.55 -4.72 17.87
C TYR A 66 -10.03 -3.81 16.75
N LEU A 67 -10.92 -3.22 15.93
CA LEU A 67 -10.53 -2.33 14.84
C LEU A 67 -9.84 -1.06 15.34
N VAL A 68 -10.33 -0.46 16.42
CA VAL A 68 -9.65 0.67 17.07
C VAL A 68 -8.24 0.26 17.48
N ARG A 69 -8.09 -0.87 18.19
CA ARG A 69 -6.77 -1.35 18.61
C ARG A 69 -5.80 -1.59 17.44
N MET A 70 -6.31 -2.12 16.33
CA MET A 70 -5.53 -2.39 15.13
C MET A 70 -5.28 -1.15 14.24
N THR A 71 -5.89 0.00 14.53
CA THR A 71 -5.69 1.24 13.74
C THR A 71 -4.94 2.31 14.51
N VAL A 72 -5.21 2.46 15.81
CA VAL A 72 -4.55 3.45 16.69
C VAL A 72 -3.56 2.85 17.67
N GLY A 73 -3.46 1.52 17.79
CA GLY A 73 -2.48 0.88 18.65
C GLY A 73 -1.06 1.17 18.19
N ALA A 74 -0.15 1.52 19.11
CA ALA A 74 1.24 1.87 18.78
C ALA A 74 1.95 0.79 17.95
N TRP A 75 1.75 -0.48 18.29
CA TRP A 75 2.30 -1.62 17.54
C TRP A 75 1.69 -1.78 16.15
N ALA A 76 0.39 -1.57 16.02
CA ALA A 76 -0.29 -1.65 14.73
C ALA A 76 0.17 -0.51 13.81
N LEU A 77 0.25 0.72 14.36
CA LEU A 77 0.73 1.89 13.65
C LEU A 77 2.20 1.74 13.22
N MET A 78 3.05 1.18 14.08
CA MET A 78 4.42 0.81 13.72
C MET A 78 4.47 -0.21 12.58
N GLY A 79 3.64 -1.27 12.64
CA GLY A 79 3.54 -2.27 11.58
C GLY A 79 3.09 -1.68 10.24
N HIS A 80 2.08 -0.80 10.25
CA HIS A 80 1.65 -0.08 9.07
C HIS A 80 2.77 0.82 8.53
N LEU A 81 3.44 1.59 9.39
CA LEU A 81 4.53 2.48 8.98
C LEU A 81 5.69 1.71 8.34
N LEU A 82 6.11 0.59 8.94
CA LEU A 82 7.15 -0.27 8.38
C LEU A 82 6.72 -0.86 7.03
N THR A 83 5.48 -1.33 6.91
CA THR A 83 4.92 -1.84 5.66
C THR A 83 4.93 -0.76 4.58
N TRP A 84 4.52 0.46 4.92
CA TRP A 84 4.53 1.60 4.01
C TRP A 84 5.94 1.97 3.58
N MET A 85 6.90 2.07 4.51
CA MET A 85 8.30 2.40 4.21
C MET A 85 8.95 1.33 3.31
N ALA A 86 8.74 0.04 3.64
CA ALA A 86 9.24 -1.06 2.83
C ALA A 86 8.62 -1.03 1.42
N TRP A 87 7.31 -0.77 1.32
CA TRP A 87 6.63 -0.66 0.03
C TRP A 87 7.13 0.53 -0.79
N PHE A 88 7.30 1.70 -0.17
CA PHE A 88 7.86 2.88 -0.83
C PHE A 88 9.23 2.59 -1.42
N ALA A 89 10.11 1.91 -0.68
CA ALA A 89 11.44 1.53 -1.16
C ALA A 89 11.34 0.59 -2.38
N VAL A 90 10.53 -0.46 -2.32
CA VAL A 90 10.33 -1.41 -3.43
C VAL A 90 9.74 -0.71 -4.65
N ASN A 91 8.74 0.13 -4.45
CA ASN A 91 8.06 0.85 -5.52
C ASN A 91 8.98 1.88 -6.19
N PHE A 92 9.81 2.58 -5.42
CA PHE A 92 10.82 3.49 -5.95
C PHE A 92 11.85 2.75 -6.82
N VAL A 93 12.30 1.56 -6.41
CA VAL A 93 13.20 0.72 -7.22
C VAL A 93 12.49 0.25 -8.49
N LEU A 94 11.26 -0.24 -8.41
CA LEU A 94 10.51 -0.73 -9.56
C LEU A 94 10.30 0.36 -10.62
N TRP A 95 9.86 1.56 -10.21
CA TRP A 95 9.66 2.66 -11.14
C TRP A 95 10.98 3.30 -11.58
N GLY A 96 11.98 3.40 -10.69
CA GLY A 96 13.31 3.92 -11.02
C GLY A 96 14.01 3.05 -12.08
N VAL A 97 14.09 1.74 -11.83
CA VAL A 97 14.65 0.77 -12.77
C VAL A 97 13.80 0.68 -14.04
N GLY A 98 12.47 0.70 -13.92
CA GLY A 98 11.56 0.66 -15.07
C GLY A 98 11.72 1.86 -16.00
N LEU A 99 11.75 3.08 -15.44
CA LEU A 99 11.93 4.31 -16.21
C LEU A 99 13.33 4.40 -16.81
N PHE A 100 14.36 4.01 -16.05
CA PHE A 100 15.73 3.97 -16.53
C PHE A 100 15.90 2.94 -17.67
N GLY A 101 15.31 1.75 -17.54
CA GLY A 101 15.30 0.73 -18.58
C GLY A 101 14.59 1.18 -19.85
N VAL A 102 13.45 1.86 -19.73
CA VAL A 102 12.74 2.44 -20.89
C VAL A 102 13.57 3.54 -21.56
N ALA A 103 14.25 4.39 -20.78
CA ALA A 103 15.13 5.43 -21.32
C ALA A 103 16.32 4.83 -22.08
N LEU A 104 16.96 3.81 -21.49
CA LEU A 104 18.11 3.13 -22.08
C LEU A 104 17.73 2.37 -23.36
N TYR A 105 16.59 1.65 -23.35
CA TYR A 105 16.06 0.98 -24.54
C TYR A 105 15.76 1.96 -25.68
N ARG A 106 15.19 3.14 -25.35
CA ARG A 106 14.93 4.18 -26.36
C ARG A 106 16.22 4.74 -26.94
N SER A 107 17.24 4.98 -26.11
CA SER A 107 18.55 5.46 -26.55
C SER A 107 19.26 4.46 -27.46
N TRP A 108 19.18 3.16 -27.14
CA TRP A 108 19.79 2.11 -27.95
C TRP A 108 19.12 1.99 -29.32
N ARG A 109 17.77 2.03 -29.37
CA ARG A 109 17.02 1.90 -30.63
C ARG A 109 17.22 3.07 -31.61
N SER A 110 17.64 4.24 -31.11
CA SER A 110 17.89 5.43 -31.95
C SER A 110 19.26 5.47 -32.61
N HIS A 111 20.15 4.52 -32.27
CA HIS A 111 21.43 4.29 -32.93
C HIS A 111 21.33 3.11 -33.90
#